data_AF-A0A3A9Z5Y3-F1
#
_entry.id   AF-A0A3A9Z5Y3-F1
#
_cell.length_a   1.000
_cell.length_b   1.000
_cell.length_c   1.000
_cell.angle_alpha   90.00
_cell.angle_beta   90.00
_cell.angle_gamma   90.00
#
_symmetry.space_group_name_H-M   'P 1'
#
loop_
_entity.id
_entity.type
_entity.pdbx_description
1 polymer ?
#
loop_
_entity_poly.entity_id
_entity_poly.type
_entity_poly.pdbx_seq_one_letter_code
_entity_poly.pdbx_strand_id
1 'polypeptide(L)'
;MRTAAETEVRRPSAVRALTALLATTAAATVVVELLNWVYAPEQGFALAVRTGWALLRSLGFLLLIGHVRRGRTLARPFGLILAVTTVFAVARLIVPRQGVPPLPGLLGFAVLTALCVAVVWLLYRSSALAAHLVRHRPRLVIDARGISWRETPPRRPEANAWLLTARVAAFTYSPLMLVPALVATGEVRGDRLAALPAVLFWFGAGIAASYAVLLCTAFLLRGRRWAARGLVVVTLLVLAVDLPLCWWLLGLDGLVRDGAPLVTAAALTFYALRRAARANPAP
;
A
#
# COMPACT_ATOMS: atom_id res chain seq x y z
N MET A 1 28.43 -44.38 8.87
CA MET A 1 28.23 -43.27 7.92
C MET A 1 26.74 -43.15 7.63
N ARG A 2 26.05 -42.14 8.18
CA ARG A 2 24.66 -41.80 7.83
C ARG A 2 24.71 -40.46 7.12
N THR A 3 24.31 -40.47 5.86
CA THR A 3 24.29 -39.30 4.99
C THR A 3 23.34 -38.26 5.57
N ALA A 4 23.88 -37.05 5.73
CA ALA A 4 23.12 -35.84 5.97
C ALA A 4 22.13 -35.67 4.82
N ALA A 5 20.87 -36.03 5.07
CA ALA A 5 19.78 -35.57 4.24
C ALA A 5 19.76 -34.05 4.38
N GLU A 6 20.32 -33.38 3.39
CA GLU A 6 20.13 -31.97 3.11
C GLU A 6 18.63 -31.69 3.21
N THR A 7 18.20 -31.16 4.35
CA THR A 7 16.96 -30.41 4.45
C THR A 7 17.18 -29.14 3.66
N GLU A 8 17.18 -29.27 2.33
CA GLU A 8 17.08 -28.17 1.41
C GLU A 8 15.81 -27.44 1.84
N VAL A 9 15.98 -26.26 2.42
CA VAL A 9 14.90 -25.39 2.88
C VAL A 9 14.16 -24.93 1.62
N ARG A 10 13.33 -25.82 1.07
CA ARG A 10 12.55 -25.63 -0.14
C ARG A 10 11.61 -24.49 0.19
N ARG A 11 11.97 -23.27 -0.23
CA ARG A 11 11.10 -22.09 -0.11
C ARG A 11 9.70 -22.55 -0.53
N PRO A 12 8.67 -22.39 0.31
CA PRO A 12 7.34 -22.92 0.02
C PRO A 12 6.96 -22.52 -1.40
N SER A 13 6.46 -23.46 -2.20
CA SER A 13 6.02 -23.19 -3.58
C SER A 13 5.14 -21.94 -3.68
N ALA A 14 4.29 -21.72 -2.67
CA ALA A 14 3.47 -20.53 -2.48
C ALA A 14 4.25 -19.20 -2.44
N VAL A 15 5.45 -19.16 -1.84
CA VAL A 15 6.32 -17.96 -1.79
C VAL A 15 6.88 -17.65 -3.18
N ARG A 16 7.27 -18.68 -3.93
CA ARG A 16 7.75 -18.52 -5.32
C ARG A 16 6.62 -18.05 -6.23
N ALA A 17 5.45 -18.67 -6.11
CA ALA A 17 4.24 -18.29 -6.85
C ALA A 17 3.83 -16.83 -6.55
N LEU A 18 3.79 -16.43 -5.28
CA LEU A 18 3.51 -15.04 -4.89
C LEU A 18 4.58 -14.08 -5.44
N THR A 19 5.85 -14.44 -5.37
CA THR A 19 6.94 -13.61 -5.90
C THR A 19 6.81 -13.42 -7.40
N ALA A 20 6.51 -14.48 -8.15
CA ALA A 20 6.27 -14.40 -9.58
C ALA A 20 5.06 -13.52 -9.89
N LEU A 21 3.94 -13.75 -9.19
CA LEU A 21 2.72 -12.96 -9.36
C LEU A 21 2.94 -11.47 -9.09
N LEU A 22 3.70 -11.12 -8.05
CA LEU A 22 4.06 -9.74 -7.75
C LEU A 22 4.94 -9.12 -8.84
N ALA A 23 5.91 -9.86 -9.37
CA ALA A 23 6.75 -9.41 -10.48
C ALA A 23 5.93 -9.20 -11.76
N THR A 24 5.03 -10.14 -12.07
CA THR A 24 4.08 -10.03 -13.18
C THR A 24 3.15 -8.83 -13.02
N THR A 25 2.66 -8.57 -11.81
CA THR A 25 1.81 -7.40 -11.53
C THR A 25 2.57 -6.09 -11.75
N ALA A 26 3.83 -6.01 -11.29
CA ALA A 26 4.68 -4.85 -11.53
C ALA A 26 4.95 -4.63 -13.03
N ALA A 27 5.31 -5.69 -13.76
CA ALA A 27 5.57 -5.63 -15.20
C ALA A 27 4.31 -5.22 -15.99
N ALA A 28 3.16 -5.86 -15.69
CA ALA A 28 1.89 -5.51 -16.30
C ALA A 28 1.50 -4.05 -16.03
N THR A 29 1.76 -3.54 -14.81
CA THR A 29 1.49 -2.15 -14.47
C THR A 29 2.32 -1.21 -15.33
N VAL A 30 3.62 -1.48 -15.49
CA VAL A 30 4.49 -0.68 -16.37
C VAL A 30 4.03 -0.71 -17.82
N VAL A 31 3.69 -1.89 -18.36
CA VAL A 31 3.23 -2.04 -19.74
C VAL A 31 1.94 -1.27 -19.98
N VAL A 32 0.94 -1.43 -19.10
CA VAL A 32 -0.35 -0.73 -19.22
C VAL A 32 -0.17 0.79 -19.13
N GLU A 33 0.72 1.26 -18.28
CA GLU A 33 1.02 2.69 -18.13
C GLU A 33 1.76 3.26 -19.35
N LEU A 34 2.70 2.51 -19.94
CA LEU A 34 3.37 2.90 -21.18
C LEU A 34 2.39 2.95 -22.35
N LEU A 35 1.51 1.96 -22.47
CA LEU A 35 0.45 1.97 -23.49
C LEU A 35 -0.46 3.19 -23.29
N ASN A 36 -0.89 3.43 -22.06
CA ASN A 36 -1.72 4.60 -21.75
C ASN A 36 -1.00 5.93 -22.04
N TRP A 37 0.33 6.00 -21.87
CA TRP A 37 1.13 7.17 -22.26
C TRP A 37 1.17 7.37 -23.77
N VAL A 38 1.39 6.30 -24.53
CA VAL A 38 1.50 6.35 -26.01
C VAL A 38 0.16 6.69 -26.67
N TYR A 39 -0.95 6.16 -26.15
CA TYR A 39 -2.28 6.38 -26.71
C TYR A 39 -2.99 7.63 -26.15
N ALA A 40 -2.40 8.35 -25.20
CA ALA A 40 -3.00 9.58 -24.68
C ALA A 40 -2.79 10.74 -25.67
N PRO A 41 -3.86 11.33 -26.23
CA PRO A 41 -3.75 12.43 -27.18
C PRO A 41 -3.27 13.75 -26.53
N GLU A 42 -3.41 13.87 -25.21
CA GLU A 42 -3.05 15.04 -24.41
C GLU A 42 -1.92 14.67 -23.43
N GLN A 43 -0.67 14.98 -23.76
CA GLN A 43 0.51 14.72 -22.91
C GLN A 43 0.68 15.80 -21.82
N GLY A 44 -0.35 15.98 -20.99
CA GLY A 44 -0.37 17.01 -19.96
C GLY A 44 0.40 16.65 -18.67
N PHE A 45 0.71 17.68 -17.85
CA PHE A 45 1.38 17.52 -16.56
C PHE A 45 0.68 16.51 -15.62
N ALA A 46 -0.65 16.51 -15.60
CA ALA A 46 -1.44 15.58 -14.81
C ALA A 46 -1.26 14.10 -15.23
N LEU A 47 -0.96 13.84 -16.50
CA LEU A 47 -0.63 12.50 -16.97
C LEU A 47 0.76 12.10 -16.46
N ALA A 48 1.75 13.01 -16.54
CA ALA A 48 3.11 12.79 -16.06
C ALA A 48 3.15 12.43 -14.57
N VAL A 49 2.45 13.20 -13.73
CA VAL A 49 2.36 12.94 -12.29
C VAL A 49 1.76 11.56 -12.02
N ARG A 50 0.66 11.20 -12.71
CA ARG A 50 -0.03 9.91 -12.51
C ARG A 50 0.81 8.73 -13.01
N THR A 51 1.52 8.87 -14.13
CA THR A 51 2.43 7.85 -14.65
C THR A 51 3.63 7.67 -13.72
N GLY A 52 4.22 8.76 -13.23
CA GLY A 52 5.27 8.70 -12.20
C GLY A 52 4.80 7.99 -10.93
N TRP A 53 3.57 8.27 -10.49
CA TRP A 53 2.96 7.59 -9.35
C TRP A 53 2.73 6.08 -9.62
N ALA A 54 2.34 5.72 -10.84
CA ALA A 54 2.17 4.33 -11.22
C ALA A 54 3.49 3.56 -11.24
N LEU A 55 4.57 4.17 -11.72
CA LEU A 55 5.93 3.61 -11.66
C LEU A 55 6.39 3.43 -10.21
N LEU A 56 6.07 4.37 -9.31
CA LEU A 56 6.36 4.23 -7.90
C LEU A 56 5.59 3.06 -7.24
N ARG A 57 4.34 2.81 -7.65
CA ARG A 57 3.60 1.61 -7.23
C ARG A 57 4.26 0.33 -7.73
N SER A 58 4.75 0.29 -8.97
CA SER A 58 5.54 -0.84 -9.49
C SER A 58 6.78 -1.10 -8.64
N LEU A 59 7.48 -0.05 -8.20
CA LEU A 59 8.56 -0.17 -7.22
C LEU A 59 8.07 -0.72 -5.87
N GLY A 60 6.89 -0.30 -5.43
CA GLY A 60 6.21 -0.85 -4.25
C GLY A 60 6.01 -2.36 -4.32
N PHE A 61 5.59 -2.90 -5.47
CA PHE A 61 5.48 -4.35 -5.68
C PHE A 61 6.84 -5.06 -5.58
N LEU A 62 7.93 -4.45 -6.08
CA LEU A 62 9.28 -4.98 -5.93
C LEU A 62 9.75 -4.97 -4.46
N LEU A 63 9.45 -3.91 -3.72
CA LEU A 63 9.71 -3.86 -2.28
C LEU A 63 8.92 -4.93 -1.52
N LEU A 64 7.66 -5.17 -1.93
CA LEU A 64 6.83 -6.23 -1.37
C LEU A 64 7.43 -7.62 -1.60
N ILE A 65 8.04 -7.89 -2.77
CA ILE A 65 8.83 -9.11 -3.00
C ILE A 65 9.93 -9.24 -1.95
N GLY A 66 10.67 -8.15 -1.68
CA GLY A 66 11.67 -8.10 -0.62
C GLY A 66 11.11 -8.42 0.76
N HIS A 67 9.93 -7.89 1.10
CA HIS A 67 9.25 -8.16 2.36
C HIS A 67 8.77 -9.62 2.49
N VAL A 68 8.21 -10.19 1.43
CA VAL A 68 7.77 -11.58 1.36
C VAL A 68 8.95 -12.53 1.48
N ARG A 69 10.04 -12.30 0.73
CA ARG A 69 11.26 -13.13 0.79
C ARG A 69 11.94 -13.09 2.16
N ARG A 70 11.78 -12.00 2.90
CA ARG A 70 12.32 -11.83 4.27
C ARG A 70 11.36 -12.31 5.36
N GLY A 71 10.19 -12.87 5.01
CA GLY A 71 9.22 -13.37 5.98
C GLY A 71 8.66 -12.28 6.91
N ARG A 72 8.47 -11.04 6.42
CA ARG A 72 7.96 -9.94 7.27
C ARG A 72 6.44 -9.93 7.35
N THR A 73 5.90 -9.85 8.56
CA THR A 73 4.46 -9.69 8.85
C THR A 73 3.81 -8.47 8.16
N LEU A 74 4.60 -7.43 7.91
CA LEU A 74 4.19 -6.22 7.17
C LEU A 74 3.79 -6.47 5.70
N ALA A 75 4.15 -7.62 5.12
CA ALA A 75 3.85 -7.90 3.71
C ALA A 75 2.35 -7.95 3.40
N ARG A 76 1.51 -8.42 4.34
CA ARG A 76 0.06 -8.51 4.15
C ARG A 76 -0.64 -7.15 4.04
N PRO A 77 -0.51 -6.24 5.00
CA PRO A 77 -1.16 -4.93 4.90
C PRO A 77 -0.60 -4.11 3.74
N PHE A 78 0.71 -4.20 3.50
CA PHE A 78 1.33 -3.49 2.39
C PHE A 78 0.83 -3.99 1.03
N GLY A 79 0.72 -5.31 0.84
CA GLY A 79 0.19 -5.91 -0.38
C GLY A 79 -1.28 -5.60 -0.61
N LEU A 80 -2.11 -5.57 0.45
CA LEU A 80 -3.52 -5.18 0.33
C LEU A 80 -3.65 -3.73 -0.18
N ILE A 81 -2.92 -2.79 0.43
CA ILE A 81 -3.01 -1.37 0.04
C ILE A 81 -2.47 -1.17 -1.38
N LEU A 82 -1.35 -1.79 -1.75
CA LEU A 82 -0.83 -1.74 -3.11
C LEU A 82 -1.82 -2.30 -4.14
N ALA A 83 -2.49 -3.41 -3.82
CA ALA A 83 -3.49 -4.01 -4.70
C ALA A 83 -4.71 -3.08 -4.89
N VAL A 84 -5.29 -2.60 -3.79
CA VAL A 84 -6.46 -1.70 -3.82
C VAL A 84 -6.15 -0.41 -4.57
N THR A 85 -5.06 0.27 -4.20
CA THR A 85 -4.63 1.50 -4.87
C THR A 85 -4.37 1.28 -6.36
N THR A 86 -3.86 0.09 -6.74
CA THR A 86 -3.64 -0.25 -8.15
C THR A 86 -4.94 -0.43 -8.90
N VAL A 87 -5.91 -1.17 -8.36
CA VAL A 87 -7.24 -1.36 -8.98
C VAL A 87 -7.93 -0.02 -9.23
N PHE A 88 -7.97 0.86 -8.23
CA PHE A 88 -8.58 2.19 -8.40
C PHE A 88 -7.80 3.08 -9.37
N ALA A 89 -6.46 3.00 -9.36
CA ALA A 89 -5.65 3.75 -10.32
C ALA A 89 -5.89 3.28 -11.77
N VAL A 90 -6.06 1.98 -12.01
CA VAL A 90 -6.30 1.44 -13.36
C VAL A 90 -7.76 1.58 -13.80
N ALA A 91 -8.70 1.80 -12.88
CA ALA A 91 -10.11 2.06 -13.22
C ALA A 91 -10.28 3.26 -14.17
N ARG A 92 -9.33 4.21 -14.17
CA ARG A 92 -9.30 5.33 -15.13
C ARG A 92 -9.23 4.89 -16.60
N LEU A 93 -8.74 3.68 -16.88
CA LEU A 93 -8.61 3.14 -18.23
C LEU A 93 -9.96 2.74 -18.83
N ILE A 94 -10.98 2.56 -17.99
CA ILE A 94 -12.33 2.18 -18.40
C ILE A 94 -13.21 3.41 -18.65
N VAL A 95 -12.90 4.55 -18.03
CA VAL A 95 -13.77 5.73 -18.15
C VAL A 95 -13.65 6.29 -19.57
N PRO A 96 -14.74 6.26 -20.37
CA PRO A 96 -14.72 6.71 -21.75
C PRO A 96 -14.51 8.22 -21.78
N ARG A 97 -13.43 8.67 -22.43
CA ARG A 97 -13.16 10.10 -22.61
C ARG A 97 -13.97 10.69 -23.76
N GLN A 98 -14.25 9.88 -24.79
CA GLN A 98 -15.24 10.08 -25.86
C GLN A 98 -15.62 8.71 -26.44
N GLY A 99 -16.92 8.38 -26.53
CA GLY A 99 -17.38 7.11 -27.14
C GLY A 99 -17.10 5.84 -26.31
N VAL A 100 -16.80 4.73 -26.98
CA VAL A 100 -16.58 3.41 -26.36
C VAL A 100 -15.17 3.35 -25.74
N PRO A 101 -14.98 2.82 -24.52
CA PRO A 101 -13.66 2.70 -23.91
C PRO A 101 -12.70 1.92 -24.83
N PRO A 102 -11.44 2.35 -24.95
CA PRO A 102 -10.47 1.67 -25.80
C PRO A 102 -10.27 0.23 -25.29
N LEU A 103 -10.43 -0.76 -26.19
CA LEU A 103 -10.16 -2.18 -25.91
C LEU A 103 -8.86 -2.44 -25.13
N PRO A 104 -7.70 -1.81 -25.44
CA PRO A 104 -6.49 -2.01 -24.65
C PRO A 104 -6.62 -1.54 -23.19
N GLY A 105 -7.42 -0.51 -22.91
CA GLY A 105 -7.70 -0.03 -21.55
C GLY A 105 -8.54 -1.01 -20.74
N LEU A 106 -9.57 -1.59 -21.36
CA LEU A 106 -10.42 -2.63 -20.75
C LEU A 106 -9.61 -3.90 -20.44
N LEU A 107 -8.79 -4.36 -21.39
CA LEU A 107 -7.92 -5.53 -21.19
C LEU A 107 -6.89 -5.27 -20.09
N GLY A 108 -6.25 -4.10 -20.10
CA GLY A 108 -5.30 -3.70 -19.05
C GLY A 108 -5.95 -3.68 -17.66
N PHE A 109 -7.16 -3.12 -17.55
CA PHE A 109 -7.94 -3.14 -16.32
C PHE A 109 -8.26 -4.57 -15.84
N ALA A 110 -8.79 -5.41 -16.74
CA ALA A 110 -9.19 -6.77 -16.38
C ALA A 110 -7.98 -7.60 -15.90
N VAL A 111 -6.86 -7.54 -16.63
CA VAL A 111 -5.62 -8.25 -16.27
C VAL A 111 -5.06 -7.75 -14.93
N LEU A 112 -4.94 -6.44 -14.74
CA LEU A 112 -4.37 -5.89 -13.49
C LEU A 112 -5.28 -6.15 -12.29
N THR A 113 -6.59 -6.08 -12.48
CA THR A 113 -7.56 -6.40 -11.43
C THR A 113 -7.47 -7.88 -11.05
N ALA A 114 -7.44 -8.79 -12.01
CA ALA A 114 -7.29 -10.22 -11.77
C ALA A 114 -5.97 -10.54 -11.03
N LEU A 115 -4.85 -9.91 -11.45
CA LEU A 115 -3.56 -10.06 -10.78
C LEU A 115 -3.59 -9.54 -9.34
N CYS A 116 -4.18 -8.37 -9.10
CA CYS A 116 -4.32 -7.79 -7.75
C CYS A 116 -5.19 -8.68 -6.85
N VAL A 117 -6.32 -9.18 -7.36
CA VAL A 117 -7.19 -10.11 -6.65
C VAL A 117 -6.44 -11.40 -6.32
N ALA A 118 -5.70 -11.97 -7.27
CA ALA A 118 -4.90 -13.17 -7.05
C ALA A 118 -3.81 -12.94 -5.98
N VAL A 119 -3.16 -11.77 -5.96
CA VAL A 119 -2.16 -11.40 -4.94
C VAL A 119 -2.82 -11.37 -3.55
N VAL A 120 -3.94 -10.66 -3.41
CA VAL A 120 -4.66 -10.55 -2.14
C VAL A 120 -5.17 -11.92 -1.69
N TRP A 121 -5.77 -12.69 -2.59
CA TRP A 121 -6.25 -14.03 -2.32
C TRP A 121 -5.13 -14.93 -1.80
N LEU A 122 -3.98 -14.95 -2.47
CA LEU A 122 -2.85 -15.79 -2.09
C LEU A 122 -2.25 -15.34 -0.74
N LEU A 123 -2.15 -14.02 -0.49
CA LEU A 123 -1.65 -13.44 0.77
C LEU A 123 -2.50 -13.79 1.99
N TYR A 124 -3.83 -13.86 1.84
CA TYR A 124 -4.76 -14.05 2.95
C TYR A 124 -5.28 -15.49 3.09
N ARG A 125 -5.42 -16.25 2.00
CA ARG A 125 -5.97 -17.62 2.03
C ARG A 125 -4.90 -18.69 2.30
N SER A 126 -3.65 -18.47 1.90
CA SER A 126 -2.61 -19.50 2.06
C SER A 126 -2.07 -19.57 3.48
N SER A 127 -2.35 -20.68 4.18
CA SER A 127 -1.79 -21.00 5.49
C SER A 127 -0.26 -21.16 5.46
N ALA A 128 0.29 -21.66 4.34
CA ALA A 128 1.74 -21.77 4.14
C ALA A 128 2.43 -20.39 4.10
N LEU A 129 1.81 -19.40 3.46
CA LEU A 129 2.29 -18.02 3.49
C LEU A 129 2.10 -17.39 4.87
N ALA A 130 0.98 -17.68 5.55
CA ALA A 130 0.76 -17.23 6.92
C ALA A 130 1.89 -17.67 7.85
N ALA A 131 2.24 -18.96 7.79
CA ALA A 131 3.33 -19.52 8.56
C ALA A 131 4.69 -18.93 8.15
N HIS A 132 4.94 -18.72 6.86
CA HIS A 132 6.20 -18.15 6.37
C HIS A 132 6.39 -16.68 6.76
N LEU A 133 5.33 -15.87 6.77
CA LEU A 133 5.40 -14.45 7.11
C LEU A 133 5.56 -14.19 8.61
N VAL A 134 5.48 -15.24 9.44
CA VAL A 134 5.77 -15.19 10.88
C VAL A 134 7.15 -15.79 11.19
N ARG A 135 7.77 -16.53 10.25
CA ARG A 135 9.11 -17.12 10.46
C ARG A 135 10.16 -16.05 10.68
N HIS A 136 10.92 -16.22 11.76
CA HIS A 136 12.02 -15.34 12.11
C HIS A 136 13.31 -15.80 11.44
N ARG A 137 14.19 -14.84 11.12
CA ARG A 137 15.47 -15.14 10.45
C ARG A 137 16.26 -16.15 11.29
N PRO A 138 16.74 -17.26 10.71
CA PRO A 138 17.64 -18.15 11.42
C PRO A 138 18.90 -17.37 11.80
N ARG A 139 19.26 -17.39 13.08
CA ARG A 139 20.52 -16.83 13.56
C ARG A 139 21.45 -17.97 13.92
N LEU A 140 22.75 -17.71 13.79
CA LEU A 140 23.78 -18.56 14.34
C LEU A 140 23.63 -18.53 15.86
N VAL A 141 23.20 -19.64 16.45
CA VAL A 141 23.19 -19.84 17.90
C VAL A 141 24.40 -20.70 18.22
N ILE A 142 25.33 -20.12 18.95
CA ILE A 142 26.49 -20.81 19.48
C ILE A 142 26.06 -21.33 20.85
N ASP A 143 25.85 -22.63 20.95
CA ASP A 143 25.47 -23.32 22.18
C ASP A 143 26.67 -24.16 22.67
N ALA A 144 26.64 -24.66 23.92
CA ALA A 144 27.72 -25.47 24.48
C ALA A 144 28.00 -26.78 23.70
N ARG A 145 27.11 -27.15 22.77
CA ARG A 145 27.20 -28.33 21.87
C ARG A 145 27.60 -27.98 20.43
N GLY A 146 27.93 -26.72 20.14
CA GLY A 146 28.42 -26.29 18.82
C GLY A 146 27.62 -25.15 18.18
N ILE A 147 27.98 -24.85 16.94
CA ILE A 147 27.40 -23.78 16.12
C ILE A 147 26.20 -24.32 15.35
N SER A 148 24.98 -23.85 15.64
CA SER A 148 23.78 -24.26 14.91
C SER A 148 22.95 -23.07 14.44
N TRP A 149 22.43 -23.14 13.21
CA TRP A 149 21.47 -22.15 12.72
C TRP A 149 20.08 -22.49 13.28
N ARG A 150 19.57 -21.70 14.23
CA ARG A 150 18.21 -21.88 14.78
C ARG A 150 17.37 -20.63 14.58
N GLU A 151 16.07 -20.85 14.34
CA GLU A 151 15.06 -19.78 14.45
C GLU A 151 15.02 -19.35 15.92
N THR A 152 15.50 -18.14 16.20
CA THR A 152 15.52 -17.59 17.56
C THR A 152 14.28 -16.71 17.78
N PRO A 153 13.59 -16.84 18.93
CA PRO A 153 12.49 -15.93 19.26
C PRO A 153 13.01 -14.48 19.35
N PRO A 154 12.17 -13.49 19.00
CA PRO A 154 12.60 -12.11 18.90
C PRO A 154 13.03 -11.55 20.25
N ARG A 155 14.12 -10.78 20.26
CA ARG A 155 14.68 -10.10 21.46
C ARG A 155 13.77 -8.97 21.99
N ARG A 156 12.64 -8.69 21.33
CA ARG A 156 11.60 -7.73 21.73
C ARG A 156 10.24 -8.43 21.66
N PRO A 157 9.31 -8.14 22.58
CA PRO A 157 7.96 -8.68 22.51
C PRO A 157 7.36 -8.38 21.14
N GLU A 158 6.66 -9.36 20.56
CA GLU A 158 6.06 -9.23 19.24
C GLU A 158 5.14 -8.01 19.22
N ALA A 159 5.50 -6.99 18.43
CA ALA A 159 4.60 -5.88 18.20
C ALA A 159 3.34 -6.42 17.54
N ASN A 160 2.19 -6.23 18.18
CA ASN A 160 0.89 -6.72 17.71
C ASN A 160 0.74 -6.43 16.21
N ALA A 161 0.57 -7.49 15.39
CA ALA A 161 0.52 -7.40 13.94
C ALA A 161 -0.54 -6.42 13.41
N TRP A 162 -1.59 -6.16 14.20
CA TRP A 162 -2.61 -5.16 13.90
C TRP A 162 -2.11 -3.73 14.08
N LEU A 163 -1.23 -3.45 15.04
CA LEU A 163 -0.59 -2.13 15.16
C LEU A 163 0.34 -1.85 13.98
N LEU A 164 1.03 -2.89 13.50
CA LEU A 164 1.84 -2.81 12.29
C LEU A 164 0.98 -2.56 11.04
N THR A 165 -0.20 -3.17 10.97
CA THR A 165 -1.18 -2.92 9.90
C THR A 165 -1.72 -1.49 9.93
N ALA A 166 -2.14 -1.00 11.10
CA ALA A 166 -2.59 0.38 11.29
C ALA A 166 -1.50 1.37 10.90
N ARG A 167 -0.23 1.08 11.23
CA ARG A 167 0.92 1.88 10.83
C ARG A 167 1.05 1.97 9.31
N VAL A 168 1.08 0.83 8.61
CA VAL A 168 1.24 0.83 7.14
C VAL A 168 0.07 1.56 6.47
N ALA A 169 -1.17 1.32 6.91
CA ALA A 169 -2.36 1.97 6.37
C ALA A 169 -2.37 3.49 6.60
N ALA A 170 -1.95 3.95 7.78
CA ALA A 170 -1.87 5.37 8.04
C ALA A 170 -0.74 6.06 7.25
N PHE A 171 0.41 5.38 7.04
CA PHE A 171 1.50 5.94 6.23
C PHE A 171 1.12 6.14 4.76
N THR A 172 0.04 5.50 4.28
CA THR A 172 -0.45 5.72 2.92
C THR A 172 -1.31 6.97 2.75
N TYR A 173 -1.69 7.67 3.83
CA TYR A 173 -2.45 8.92 3.72
C TYR A 173 -1.67 10.01 3.00
N SER A 174 -0.43 10.25 3.40
CA SER A 174 0.41 11.29 2.80
C SER A 174 0.55 11.14 1.28
N PRO A 175 0.98 9.98 0.73
CA PRO A 175 1.02 9.83 -0.72
C PRO A 175 -0.34 9.95 -1.40
N LEU A 176 -1.42 9.47 -0.76
CA LEU A 176 -2.77 9.57 -1.30
C LEU A 176 -3.31 11.01 -1.33
N MET A 177 -2.81 11.92 -0.48
CA MET A 177 -3.14 13.35 -0.54
C MET A 177 -2.22 14.13 -1.47
N LEU A 178 -0.93 13.80 -1.51
CA LEU A 178 0.07 14.57 -2.27
C LEU A 178 -0.09 14.39 -3.79
N VAL A 179 -0.42 13.19 -4.24
CA VAL A 179 -0.61 12.90 -5.68
C VAL A 179 -1.77 13.70 -6.28
N PRO A 180 -3.00 13.66 -5.73
CA PRO A 180 -4.09 14.45 -6.27
C PRO A 180 -3.87 15.95 -6.10
N ALA A 181 -3.20 16.41 -5.04
CA ALA A 181 -2.77 17.81 -4.92
C ALA A 181 -1.83 18.22 -6.06
N LEU A 182 -0.83 17.40 -6.40
CA LEU A 182 0.06 17.65 -7.54
C LEU A 182 -0.70 17.63 -8.87
N VAL A 183 -1.63 16.69 -9.05
CA VAL A 183 -2.50 16.65 -10.24
C VAL A 183 -3.30 17.95 -10.36
N ALA A 184 -3.88 18.44 -9.27
CA ALA A 184 -4.65 19.68 -9.23
C ALA A 184 -3.81 20.91 -9.61
N THR A 185 -2.50 20.94 -9.31
CA THR A 185 -1.63 22.04 -9.78
C THR A 185 -1.58 22.17 -11.30
N GLY A 186 -1.73 21.06 -12.02
CA GLY A 186 -1.76 21.04 -13.49
C GLY A 186 -3.04 21.64 -14.06
N GLU A 187 -4.16 21.49 -13.37
CA GLU A 187 -5.48 22.00 -13.79
C GLU A 187 -5.73 23.46 -13.36
N VAL A 188 -4.95 23.98 -12.41
CA VAL A 188 -5.04 25.35 -11.89
C VAL A 188 -4.29 26.39 -12.76
N ARG A 189 -3.46 25.96 -13.73
CA ARG A 189 -2.79 26.86 -14.67
C ARG A 189 -3.78 27.40 -15.72
N GLY A 190 -4.42 28.53 -15.40
CA GLY A 190 -5.37 29.23 -16.26
C GLY A 190 -6.38 30.02 -15.45
N ASP A 191 -7.68 29.77 -15.65
CA ASP A 191 -8.81 30.49 -15.03
C ASP A 191 -9.04 30.23 -13.53
N ARG A 192 -8.29 29.32 -12.90
CA ARG A 192 -8.48 28.91 -11.50
C ARG A 192 -7.31 29.25 -10.58
N LEU A 193 -6.49 30.24 -10.90
CA LEU A 193 -5.38 30.69 -10.04
C LEU A 193 -5.82 30.99 -8.59
N ALA A 194 -7.06 31.42 -8.37
CA ALA A 194 -7.65 31.60 -7.04
C ALA A 194 -7.72 30.31 -6.19
N ALA A 195 -7.66 29.12 -6.80
CA ALA A 195 -7.61 27.84 -6.12
C ALA A 195 -6.19 27.40 -5.71
N LEU A 196 -5.15 28.13 -6.12
CA LEU A 196 -3.75 27.83 -5.77
C LEU A 196 -3.51 27.74 -4.25
N PRO A 197 -4.04 28.65 -3.39
CA PRO A 197 -3.87 28.55 -1.95
C PRO A 197 -4.46 27.25 -1.39
N ALA A 198 -5.59 26.77 -1.93
CA ALA A 198 -6.20 25.52 -1.51
C ALA A 198 -5.35 24.31 -1.90
N VAL A 199 -4.71 24.33 -3.08
CA VAL A 199 -3.77 23.27 -3.49
C VAL A 199 -2.51 23.27 -2.61
N LEU A 200 -1.96 24.44 -2.28
CA LEU A 200 -0.84 24.56 -1.35
C LEU A 200 -1.20 24.09 0.06
N PHE A 201 -2.39 24.45 0.54
CA PHE A 201 -2.94 23.95 1.80
C PHE A 201 -3.08 22.42 1.77
N TRP A 202 -3.60 21.85 0.69
CA TRP A 202 -3.73 20.41 0.52
C TRP A 202 -2.38 19.70 0.59
N PHE A 203 -1.39 20.24 -0.12
CA PHE A 203 -0.03 19.71 -0.12
C PHE A 203 0.60 19.78 1.27
N GLY A 204 0.46 20.92 1.94
CA GLY A 204 0.90 21.12 3.33
C GLY A 204 0.21 20.16 4.31
N ALA A 205 -1.09 19.95 4.15
CA ALA A 205 -1.86 18.99 4.95
C ALA A 205 -1.37 17.55 4.74
N GLY A 206 -1.03 17.16 3.50
CA GLY A 206 -0.44 15.85 3.19
C GLY A 206 0.92 15.64 3.86
N ILE A 207 1.74 16.68 3.96
CA ILE A 207 3.03 16.65 4.69
C ILE A 207 2.78 16.57 6.20
N ALA A 208 1.91 17.44 6.73
CA ALA A 208 1.56 17.48 8.15
C ALA A 208 0.98 16.13 8.62
N ALA A 209 0.12 15.51 7.82
CA ALA A 209 -0.42 14.18 8.06
C ALA A 209 0.69 13.13 8.17
N SER A 210 1.73 13.19 7.32
CA SER A 210 2.89 12.29 7.39
C SER A 210 3.61 12.37 8.75
N TYR A 211 3.89 13.59 9.21
CA TYR A 211 4.53 13.81 10.52
C TYR A 211 3.61 13.41 11.69
N ALA A 212 2.33 13.73 11.61
CA ALA A 212 1.35 13.35 12.63
C ALA A 212 1.20 11.83 12.73
N VAL A 213 1.15 11.12 11.60
CA VAL A 213 1.14 9.65 11.54
C VAL A 213 2.45 9.08 12.09
N LEU A 214 3.60 9.64 11.73
CA LEU A 214 4.89 9.21 12.27
C LEU A 214 4.94 9.32 13.79
N LEU A 215 4.48 10.45 14.33
CA LEU A 215 4.38 10.70 15.76
C LEU A 215 3.44 9.69 16.43
N CYS A 216 2.19 9.59 15.95
CA CYS A 216 1.19 8.70 16.52
C CYS A 216 1.66 7.24 16.46
N THR A 217 2.20 6.78 15.33
CA THR A 217 2.65 5.38 15.19
C THR A 217 3.87 5.06 16.06
N ALA A 218 4.79 6.01 16.26
CA ALA A 218 5.91 5.84 17.18
C ALA A 218 5.45 5.64 18.63
N PHE A 219 4.47 6.42 19.10
CA PHE A 219 3.91 6.28 20.44
C PHE A 219 2.93 5.10 20.57
N LEU A 220 2.24 4.73 19.49
CA LEU A 220 1.36 3.56 19.44
C LEU A 220 2.15 2.27 19.65
N LEU A 221 3.32 2.15 19.02
CA LEU A 221 4.23 1.01 19.21
C LEU A 221 4.86 0.96 20.62
N ARG A 222 4.81 2.06 21.37
CA ARG A 222 5.21 2.12 22.79
C ARG A 222 4.05 1.85 23.76
N GLY A 223 2.87 1.45 23.26
CA GLY A 223 1.71 1.11 24.07
C GLY A 223 0.92 2.29 24.63
N ARG A 224 1.13 3.51 24.13
CA ARG A 224 0.42 4.71 24.63
C ARG A 224 -0.99 4.80 24.04
N ARG A 225 -2.02 4.79 24.90
CA ARG A 225 -3.44 4.83 24.51
C ARG A 225 -3.86 6.12 23.79
N TRP A 226 -3.25 7.25 24.14
CA TRP A 226 -3.53 8.54 23.48
C TRP A 226 -3.14 8.50 22.01
N ALA A 227 -2.13 7.72 21.63
CA ALA A 227 -1.65 7.61 20.26
C ALA A 227 -2.66 6.91 19.34
N ALA A 228 -3.46 5.98 19.87
CA ALA A 228 -4.55 5.38 19.12
C ALA A 228 -5.65 6.41 18.84
N ARG A 229 -6.02 7.23 19.83
CA ARG A 229 -6.96 8.34 19.66
C ARG A 229 -6.43 9.41 18.71
N GLY A 230 -5.14 9.77 18.83
CA GLY A 230 -4.47 10.69 17.93
C GLY A 230 -4.49 10.19 16.49
N LEU A 231 -4.23 8.89 16.27
CA LEU A 231 -4.31 8.30 14.93
C LEU A 231 -5.73 8.34 14.35
N VAL A 232 -6.76 8.09 15.17
CA VAL A 232 -8.17 8.24 14.76
C VAL A 232 -8.47 9.69 14.35
N VAL A 233 -8.06 10.67 15.16
CA VAL A 233 -8.25 12.09 14.84
C VAL A 233 -7.55 12.46 13.54
N VAL A 234 -6.29 12.02 13.34
CA VAL A 234 -5.55 12.25 12.10
C VAL A 234 -6.27 11.62 10.91
N THR A 235 -6.76 10.38 11.02
CA THR A 235 -7.53 9.74 9.95
C THR A 235 -8.79 10.54 9.60
N LEU A 236 -9.53 11.01 10.59
CA LEU A 236 -10.74 11.81 10.36
C LEU A 236 -10.42 13.17 9.71
N LEU A 237 -9.36 13.85 10.16
CA LEU A 237 -8.91 15.11 9.57
C LEU A 237 -8.47 14.91 8.12
N VAL A 238 -7.73 13.84 7.83
CA VAL A 238 -7.31 13.48 6.48
C VAL A 238 -8.53 13.30 5.57
N LEU A 239 -9.54 12.54 6.01
CA LEU A 239 -10.77 12.35 5.23
C LEU A 239 -11.55 13.67 5.03
N ALA A 240 -11.64 14.48 6.09
CA ALA A 240 -12.36 15.75 6.07
C ALA A 240 -11.69 16.81 5.20
N VAL A 241 -10.37 16.73 4.99
CA VAL A 241 -9.63 17.62 4.09
C VAL A 241 -9.61 17.08 2.68
N ASP A 242 -9.26 15.81 2.50
CA ASP A 242 -8.97 15.24 1.18
C ASP A 242 -10.23 15.00 0.34
N LEU A 243 -11.31 14.46 0.92
CA LEU A 243 -12.53 14.15 0.15
C LEU A 243 -13.19 15.42 -0.41
N PRO A 244 -13.37 16.51 0.36
CA PRO A 244 -13.93 17.74 -0.19
C PRO A 244 -13.03 18.38 -1.24
N LEU A 245 -11.71 18.36 -1.05
CA LEU A 245 -10.75 18.92 -2.02
C LEU A 245 -10.70 18.10 -3.30
N CYS A 246 -10.73 16.76 -3.22
CA CYS A 246 -10.87 15.88 -4.37
C CYS A 246 -12.15 16.20 -5.16
N TRP A 247 -13.28 16.33 -4.46
CA TRP A 247 -14.56 16.61 -5.11
C TRP A 247 -14.58 18.01 -5.76
N TRP A 248 -14.09 19.03 -5.07
CA TRP A 248 -14.11 20.41 -5.54
C TRP A 248 -13.11 20.69 -6.68
N LEU A 249 -11.89 20.16 -6.58
CA LEU A 249 -10.82 20.43 -7.53
C LEU A 249 -10.78 19.44 -8.70
N LEU A 250 -11.06 18.16 -8.45
CA LEU A 250 -10.91 17.07 -9.43
C LEU A 250 -12.27 16.44 -9.84
N GLY A 251 -13.38 16.92 -9.28
CA GLY A 251 -14.73 16.43 -9.57
C GLY A 251 -15.02 15.03 -9.00
N LEU A 252 -16.13 14.45 -9.45
CA LEU A 252 -16.54 13.10 -9.05
C LEU A 252 -15.53 12.02 -9.48
N ASP A 253 -14.91 12.19 -10.64
CA ASP A 253 -13.89 11.27 -11.13
C ASP A 253 -12.65 11.23 -10.22
N GLY A 254 -12.17 12.39 -9.77
CA GLY A 254 -11.08 12.48 -8.80
C GLY A 254 -11.47 11.91 -7.44
N LEU A 255 -12.68 12.20 -6.96
CA LEU A 255 -13.19 11.65 -5.70
C LEU A 255 -13.23 10.11 -5.69
N VAL A 256 -13.71 9.48 -6.77
CA VAL A 256 -13.75 8.01 -6.84
C VAL A 256 -12.34 7.43 -6.97
N ARG A 257 -11.46 8.05 -7.76
CA ARG A 257 -10.12 7.50 -8.05
C ARG A 257 -9.14 7.69 -6.90
N ASP A 258 -9.14 8.85 -6.28
CA ASP A 258 -8.17 9.24 -5.24
C ASP A 258 -8.78 9.11 -3.83
N GLY A 259 -10.07 9.40 -3.68
CA GLY A 259 -10.79 9.28 -2.40
C GLY A 259 -11.12 7.83 -2.00
N ALA A 260 -11.47 6.93 -2.93
CA ALA A 260 -11.81 5.56 -2.57
C ALA A 260 -10.61 4.76 -1.97
N PRO A 261 -9.38 4.85 -2.51
CA PRO A 261 -8.20 4.30 -1.85
C PRO A 261 -7.97 4.87 -0.45
N LEU A 262 -8.22 6.17 -0.27
CA LEU A 262 -8.07 6.84 1.03
C LEU A 262 -9.07 6.32 2.06
N VAL A 263 -10.34 6.21 1.67
CA VAL A 263 -11.40 5.61 2.51
C VAL A 263 -11.05 4.17 2.86
N THR A 264 -10.51 3.40 1.92
CA THR A 264 -10.09 2.01 2.19
C THR A 264 -8.94 1.96 3.19
N ALA A 265 -7.95 2.84 3.07
CA ALA A 265 -6.85 2.96 4.03
C ALA A 265 -7.34 3.42 5.42
N ALA A 266 -8.31 4.33 5.48
CA ALA A 266 -8.96 4.75 6.71
C ALA A 266 -9.72 3.61 7.39
N ALA A 267 -10.56 2.89 6.65
CA ALA A 267 -11.28 1.72 7.14
C ALA A 267 -10.33 0.64 7.67
N LEU A 268 -9.25 0.35 6.94
CA LEU A 268 -8.22 -0.60 7.37
C LEU A 268 -7.52 -0.14 8.66
N THR A 269 -7.25 1.16 8.80
CA THR A 269 -6.64 1.74 10.00
C THR A 269 -7.57 1.60 11.22
N PHE A 270 -8.84 1.97 11.08
CA PHE A 270 -9.83 1.80 12.15
C PHE A 270 -10.04 0.34 12.53
N TYR A 271 -10.18 -0.54 11.54
CA TYR A 271 -10.34 -1.97 11.76
C TYR A 271 -9.14 -2.55 12.50
N ALA A 272 -7.93 -2.17 12.10
CA ALA A 272 -6.70 -2.64 12.72
C ALA A 272 -6.54 -2.12 14.15
N LEU A 273 -6.84 -0.84 14.43
CA LEU A 273 -6.84 -0.31 15.79
C LEU A 273 -7.87 -1.01 16.68
N ARG A 274 -9.10 -1.24 16.18
CA ARG A 274 -10.14 -1.97 16.91
C ARG A 274 -9.72 -3.39 17.24
N ARG A 275 -9.09 -4.10 16.28
CA ARG A 275 -8.60 -5.46 16.51
C ARG A 275 -7.40 -5.50 17.44
N ALA A 276 -6.51 -4.51 17.38
CA ALA A 276 -5.40 -4.38 18.32
C ALA A 276 -5.88 -4.16 19.77
N ALA A 277 -6.91 -3.34 19.96
CA ALA A 277 -7.53 -3.10 21.27
C ALA A 277 -8.18 -4.36 21.86
N ARG A 278 -8.83 -5.19 21.02
CA ARG A 278 -9.42 -6.47 21.46
C ARG A 278 -8.41 -7.56 21.79
N ALA A 279 -7.26 -7.56 21.09
CA ALA A 279 -6.22 -8.55 21.30
C ALA A 279 -5.39 -8.30 22.57
N ASN A 280 -5.42 -7.07 23.09
CA ASN A 280 -4.84 -6.70 24.37
C ASN A 280 -5.97 -6.20 25.30
N PRO A 281 -6.83 -7.09 25.83
CA PRO A 281 -7.68 -6.72 26.95
C PRO A 281 -6.76 -6.22 28.08
N ALA A 282 -7.03 -5.03 28.58
CA ALA A 282 -6.30 -4.54 29.75
C ALA A 282 -6.56 -5.50 30.93
N PRO A 283 -5.59 -5.72 31.82
CA PRO A 283 -5.89 -6.24 33.16
C PRO A 283 -6.86 -5.31 33.89
#